data_AF-A0A8T5AYS2-F1
#
_entry.id   AF-A0A8T5AYS2-F1
#
_cell.length_a   1.000
_cell.length_b   1.000
_cell.length_c   1.000
_cell.angle_alpha   90.00
_cell.angle_beta   90.00
_cell.angle_gamma   90.00
#
_symmetry.space_group_name_H-M   'P 1'
#
loop_
_entity.id
_entity.type
_entity.pdbx_description
1 polymer ?
#
loop_
_entity_poly.entity_id
_entity_poly.type
_entity_poly.pdbx_seq_one_letter_code
_entity_poly.pdbx_strand_id
1 'polypeptide(L)'
;MKELRIKWQRLIHNGQTCPRCMSTGEEIEKAVSILKQTLTPLGIEVILEKDEFSLSEFYENPLESNRIWIEGRPIEEWLNGNTGQSPCCDNCSPHECRTIEVEEKVYETITSDLVVKAGMFAALNLINKPCCEDDENEGQSNTT
;
A
#
# COMPACT_ATOMS: atom_id res chain seq x y z
N MET A 1 0.28 -11.71 19.08
CA MET A 1 -0.71 -11.50 18.01
C MET A 1 0.08 -11.12 16.78
N LYS A 2 -0.25 -11.62 15.59
CA LYS A 2 0.44 -11.19 14.36
C LYS A 2 -0.19 -9.89 13.89
N GLU A 3 0.58 -9.02 13.26
CA GLU A 3 0.09 -7.75 12.71
C GLU A 3 0.17 -7.82 11.19
N LEU A 4 -0.89 -7.40 10.51
CA LEU A 4 -0.93 -7.13 9.09
C LEU A 4 -0.94 -5.60 8.90
N ARG A 5 0.20 -5.04 8.53
CA ARG A 5 0.41 -3.61 8.30
C ARG A 5 0.14 -3.25 6.86
N ILE A 6 -0.78 -2.31 6.68
CA ILE A 6 -1.13 -1.70 5.41
C ILE A 6 -0.73 -0.23 5.50
N LYS A 7 0.18 0.20 4.63
CA LYS A 7 0.61 1.59 4.53
C LYS A 7 0.08 2.18 3.23
N TRP A 8 -0.50 3.37 3.31
CA TRP A 8 -0.92 4.13 2.13
C TRP A 8 -0.32 5.53 2.15
N GLN A 9 0.45 5.83 1.10
CA GLN A 9 1.05 7.14 0.88
C GLN A 9 0.30 7.89 -0.21
N ARG A 10 0.00 9.17 0.03
CA ARG A 10 -0.71 10.03 -0.93
C ARG A 10 -0.19 11.46 -0.90
N LEU A 11 -0.26 12.13 -2.04
CA LEU A 11 -0.04 13.57 -2.10
C LEU A 11 -1.05 14.30 -1.20
N ILE A 12 -0.56 15.09 -0.25
CA ILE A 12 -1.35 16.07 0.49
C ILE A 12 -0.82 17.46 0.18
N HIS A 13 -1.71 18.34 -0.27
CA HIS A 13 -1.44 19.75 -0.47
C HIS A 13 -2.58 20.58 0.14
N ASN A 14 -2.24 21.49 1.06
CA ASN A 14 -3.22 22.30 1.82
C ASN A 14 -4.30 21.45 2.52
N GLY A 15 -3.93 20.28 3.06
CA GLY A 15 -4.85 19.37 3.74
C GLY A 15 -5.78 18.59 2.80
N GLN A 16 -5.59 18.68 1.49
CA GLN A 16 -6.42 18.01 0.47
C GLN A 16 -5.57 17.13 -0.44
N THR A 17 -6.22 16.16 -1.08
CA THR A 17 -5.63 15.30 -2.13
C THR A 17 -6.49 15.34 -3.38
N CYS A 18 -6.00 14.82 -4.51
CA CYS A 18 -6.80 14.78 -5.73
C CYS A 18 -7.93 13.73 -5.62
N PRO A 19 -9.00 13.83 -6.43
CA PRO A 19 -10.11 12.89 -6.42
C PRO A 19 -9.68 11.42 -6.53
N ARG A 20 -8.67 11.12 -7.36
CA ARG A 20 -8.14 9.76 -7.55
C ARG A 20 -7.59 9.17 -6.26
N CYS A 21 -6.72 9.92 -5.57
CA CYS A 21 -6.18 9.51 -4.27
C CYS A 21 -7.29 9.42 -3.22
N MET A 22 -8.24 10.36 -3.20
CA MET A 22 -9.35 10.34 -2.26
C MET A 22 -10.19 9.05 -2.41
N SER A 23 -10.57 8.69 -3.63
CA SER A 23 -11.29 7.45 -3.90
C SER A 23 -10.50 6.20 -3.54
N THR A 24 -9.18 6.16 -3.79
CA THR A 24 -8.33 5.06 -3.31
C THR A 24 -8.37 4.95 -1.79
N GLY A 25 -8.32 6.08 -1.08
CA GLY A 25 -8.43 6.12 0.38
C GLY A 25 -9.73 5.51 0.90
N GLU A 26 -10.86 5.82 0.27
CA GLU A 26 -12.16 5.25 0.62
C GLU A 26 -12.20 3.73 0.39
N GLU A 27 -11.62 3.25 -0.71
CA GLU A 27 -11.52 1.83 -1.02
C GLU A 27 -10.60 1.08 -0.04
N ILE A 28 -9.50 1.70 0.39
CA ILE A 28 -8.62 1.13 1.43
C ILE A 28 -9.36 0.97 2.76
N GLU A 29 -10.13 1.98 3.18
CA GLU A 29 -10.90 1.89 4.43
C GLU A 29 -11.93 0.76 4.39
N LYS A 30 -12.62 0.58 3.25
CA LYS A 30 -13.51 -0.56 3.03
C LYS A 30 -12.76 -1.88 3.14
N ALA A 31 -11.61 -2.00 2.48
CA ALA A 31 -10.79 -3.21 2.51
C ALA A 31 -10.27 -3.54 3.91
N VAL A 32 -9.77 -2.54 4.66
CA VAL A 32 -9.29 -2.70 6.04
C VAL A 32 -10.42 -3.20 6.94
N SER A 33 -11.63 -2.67 6.79
CA SER A 33 -12.80 -3.14 7.54
C SER A 33 -13.10 -4.63 7.27
N ILE A 34 -13.04 -5.06 6.00
CA ILE A 34 -13.25 -6.46 5.61
C ILE A 34 -12.13 -7.36 6.17
N LEU A 35 -10.87 -6.93 6.04
CA LEU A 35 -9.71 -7.68 6.54
C LEU A 35 -9.75 -7.82 8.06
N LYS A 36 -10.08 -6.77 8.81
CA LYS A 36 -10.25 -6.83 10.28
C LYS A 36 -11.26 -7.89 10.67
N GLN A 37 -12.46 -7.86 10.06
CA GLN A 37 -13.52 -8.82 10.35
C GLN A 37 -13.09 -10.26 10.05
N THR A 38 -12.30 -10.47 9.01
CA THR A 38 -11.90 -11.82 8.56
C THR A 38 -10.70 -12.37 9.34
N LEU A 39 -9.74 -11.51 9.69
CA LEU A 39 -8.43 -11.89 10.22
C LEU A 39 -8.33 -11.84 11.75
N THR A 40 -9.15 -11.03 12.42
CA THR A 40 -9.18 -10.99 13.89
C THR A 40 -9.49 -12.35 14.52
N PRO A 41 -10.44 -13.17 14.02
CA PRO A 41 -10.66 -14.53 14.52
C PRO A 41 -9.44 -15.46 14.39
N LEU A 42 -8.51 -15.14 13.49
CA LEU A 42 -7.26 -15.88 13.28
C LEU A 42 -6.11 -15.33 14.14
N GLY A 43 -6.36 -14.37 15.02
CA GLY A 43 -5.33 -13.74 15.87
C GLY A 43 -4.39 -12.82 15.10
N ILE A 44 -4.87 -12.23 14.00
CA ILE A 44 -4.15 -11.22 13.21
C ILE A 44 -4.86 -9.88 13.34
N GLU A 45 -4.13 -8.88 13.83
CA GLU A 45 -4.58 -7.48 13.88
C GLU A 45 -4.22 -6.76 12.57
N VAL A 46 -5.13 -5.95 12.04
CA VAL A 46 -4.88 -5.18 10.80
C VAL A 46 -4.68 -3.71 11.15
N ILE A 47 -3.53 -3.17 10.78
CA ILE A 47 -3.11 -1.80 11.07
C ILE A 47 -3.06 -1.01 9.76
N LEU A 48 -3.74 0.14 9.70
CA LEU A 48 -3.68 1.07 8.57
C LEU A 48 -2.86 2.30 8.96
N GLU A 49 -1.75 2.51 8.26
CA GLU A 49 -0.90 3.69 8.35
C GLU A 49 -1.14 4.58 7.12
N LYS A 50 -1.33 5.88 7.35
CA LYS A 50 -1.59 6.87 6.31
C LYS A 50 -0.46 7.88 6.30
N ASP A 51 0.35 7.84 5.25
CA ASP A 51 1.48 8.73 5.09
C ASP A 51 1.16 9.86 4.11
N GLU A 52 1.69 11.02 4.42
CA GLU A 52 1.61 12.21 3.59
C GLU A 52 2.84 12.29 2.70
N PHE A 53 2.61 12.59 1.43
CA PHE A 53 3.64 12.86 0.45
C PHE A 53 3.54 14.33 0.08
N SER A 54 4.62 15.08 0.25
CA SER A 54 4.61 16.52 0.02
C SER A 54 4.58 16.85 -1.47
N LEU A 55 4.18 18.08 -1.80
CA LEU A 55 4.17 18.55 -3.18
C LEU A 55 5.59 18.61 -3.79
N SER A 56 6.61 18.93 -2.98
CA SER A 56 8.01 18.94 -3.42
C SER A 56 8.49 17.55 -3.81
N GLU A 57 8.21 16.54 -2.98
CA GLU A 57 8.57 15.15 -3.28
C GLU A 57 7.78 14.63 -4.49
N PHE A 58 6.52 15.06 -4.62
CA PHE A 58 5.69 14.72 -5.78
C PHE A 58 6.27 15.24 -7.10
N TYR A 59 6.81 16.46 -7.13
CA TYR A 59 7.43 16.97 -8.35
C TYR A 59 8.72 16.24 -8.74
N GLU A 60 9.42 15.66 -7.76
CA GLU A 60 10.60 14.83 -8.03
C GLU A 60 10.20 13.43 -8.51
N ASN A 61 9.18 12.83 -7.90
CA ASN A 61 8.72 11.49 -8.28
C ASN A 61 7.19 11.32 -8.11
N PRO A 62 6.38 11.70 -9.12
CA PRO A 62 4.91 11.62 -9.06
C PRO A 62 4.36 10.21 -8.83
N LEU A 63 5.12 9.17 -9.21
CA LEU A 63 4.70 7.77 -9.14
C LEU A 63 4.80 7.19 -7.73
N GLU A 64 5.40 7.90 -6.78
CA GLU A 64 5.40 7.54 -5.36
C GLU A 64 4.13 8.00 -4.63
N SER A 65 3.28 8.80 -5.28
CA SER A 65 1.95 9.12 -4.76
C SER A 65 0.96 8.00 -5.06
N ASN A 66 -0.06 7.89 -4.20
CA ASN A 66 -1.13 6.90 -4.31
C ASN A 66 -0.61 5.45 -4.27
N ARG A 67 0.41 5.21 -3.44
CA ARG A 67 1.09 3.92 -3.33
C ARG A 67 0.66 3.21 -2.05
N ILE A 68 0.46 1.89 -2.16
CA ILE A 68 0.03 1.02 -1.06
C ILE A 68 1.10 -0.04 -0.85
N TRP A 69 1.51 -0.23 0.40
CA TRP A 69 2.33 -1.35 0.84
C TRP A 69 1.54 -2.22 1.80
N ILE A 70 1.74 -3.53 1.70
CA ILE A 70 1.23 -4.52 2.64
C ILE A 70 2.43 -5.36 3.08
N GLU A 71 2.71 -5.41 4.38
CA GLU A 71 3.91 -6.05 4.93
C GLU A 71 5.21 -5.56 4.26
N GLY A 72 5.32 -4.23 4.06
CA GLY A 72 6.49 -3.60 3.46
C GLY A 72 6.65 -3.82 1.96
N ARG A 73 5.80 -4.63 1.32
CA ARG A 73 5.85 -4.88 -0.14
C ARG A 73 4.75 -4.10 -0.86
N PRO A 74 5.04 -3.51 -2.02
CA PRO A 74 4.02 -2.81 -2.81
C PRO A 74 2.91 -3.77 -3.25
N ILE A 75 1.68 -3.27 -3.34
CA ILE A 75 0.49 -4.09 -3.62
C ILE A 75 0.59 -4.88 -4.93
N GLU A 76 1.31 -4.37 -5.92
CA GLU A 76 1.51 -5.03 -7.22
C GLU A 76 2.27 -6.35 -7.07
N GLU A 77 3.24 -6.43 -6.17
CA GLU A 77 3.99 -7.68 -5.93
C GLU A 77 3.07 -8.78 -5.39
N TRP A 78 2.09 -8.43 -4.56
CA TRP A 78 1.10 -9.38 -4.06
C TRP A 78 0.10 -9.84 -5.12
N LEU A 79 -0.09 -9.02 -6.16
CA LEU A 79 -1.10 -9.24 -7.21
C LEU A 79 -0.50 -9.73 -8.53
N ASN A 80 0.83 -9.91 -8.59
CA ASN A 80 1.56 -10.09 -9.86
C ASN A 80 1.21 -9.01 -10.89
N GLY A 81 1.06 -7.77 -10.43
CA GLY A 81 0.74 -6.61 -11.24
C GLY A 81 1.96 -5.77 -11.58
N ASN A 82 1.74 -4.70 -12.33
CA ASN A 82 2.76 -3.71 -12.69
C ASN A 82 2.32 -2.30 -12.27
N THR A 83 3.29 -1.43 -12.03
CA THR A 83 3.01 0.01 -11.91
C THR A 83 2.90 0.62 -13.30
N GLY A 84 1.84 1.39 -13.52
CA GLY A 84 1.66 2.21 -14.72
C GLY A 84 1.54 3.69 -14.37
N GLN A 85 1.22 4.50 -15.37
CA GLN A 85 0.96 5.93 -15.20
C GLN A 85 -0.11 6.42 -16.18
N SER A 86 -0.87 7.42 -15.76
CA SER A 86 -1.85 8.12 -16.60
C SER A 86 -1.96 9.59 -16.20
N PRO A 87 -2.38 10.50 -17.10
CA PRO A 87 -2.63 11.90 -16.76
C PRO A 87 -3.54 12.04 -15.54
N CYS A 88 -3.23 13.00 -14.67
CA CYS A 88 -3.97 13.25 -13.44
C CYS A 88 -4.67 14.62 -13.43
N CYS A 89 -5.45 14.88 -12.38
CA CYS A 89 -6.27 16.07 -12.22
C CYS A 89 -5.81 16.93 -11.02
N ASP A 90 -6.30 18.17 -10.99
CA ASP A 90 -6.18 19.10 -9.87
C ASP A 90 -4.74 19.29 -9.38
N ASN A 91 -4.49 19.03 -8.09
CA ASN A 91 -3.19 19.20 -7.41
C ASN A 91 -2.06 18.35 -8.01
N CYS A 92 -2.40 17.34 -8.81
CA CYS A 92 -1.43 16.49 -9.49
C CYS A 92 -1.14 16.94 -10.94
N SER A 93 -1.96 17.82 -11.52
CA SER A 93 -1.80 18.27 -12.90
C SER A 93 -0.62 19.25 -13.04
N PRO A 94 0.20 19.18 -14.10
CA PRO A 94 0.04 18.38 -15.33
C PRO A 94 0.76 17.01 -15.32
N HIS A 95 1.15 16.49 -14.15
CA HIS A 95 1.94 15.27 -14.07
C HIS A 95 1.09 14.01 -14.28
N GLU A 96 1.69 12.98 -14.88
CA GLU A 96 1.11 11.64 -14.90
C GLU A 96 1.25 11.02 -13.50
N CYS A 97 0.15 10.49 -12.99
CA CYS A 97 0.11 9.82 -11.70
C CYS A 97 0.06 8.31 -11.86
N ARG A 98 0.49 7.67 -10.78
CA ARG A 98 0.51 6.22 -10.62
C ARG A 98 -0.84 5.57 -10.93
N THR A 99 -0.78 4.50 -11.70
CA THR A 99 -1.85 3.51 -11.87
C THR A 99 -1.29 2.13 -11.56
N ILE A 100 -2.16 1.15 -11.38
CA ILE A 100 -1.75 -0.25 -11.20
C ILE A 100 -2.37 -1.09 -12.31
N GLU A 101 -1.60 -2.00 -12.88
CA GLU A 101 -2.08 -2.94 -13.88
C GLU A 101 -2.11 -4.34 -13.27
N VAL A 102 -3.30 -4.94 -13.23
CA VAL A 102 -3.51 -6.28 -12.69
C VAL A 102 -4.41 -7.03 -13.66
N GLU A 103 -4.00 -8.21 -14.11
CA GLU A 103 -4.79 -9.04 -15.04
C GLU A 103 -5.22 -8.26 -16.30
N GLU A 104 -4.27 -7.53 -16.93
CA GLU A 104 -4.46 -6.70 -18.13
C GLU A 104 -5.46 -5.54 -17.97
N LYS A 105 -5.84 -5.22 -16.73
CA LYS A 105 -6.70 -4.08 -16.41
C LYS A 105 -5.91 -3.01 -15.67
N VAL A 106 -6.07 -1.77 -16.12
CA VAL A 106 -5.46 -0.60 -15.50
C VAL A 106 -6.45 0.03 -14.52
N TYR A 107 -5.96 0.30 -13.31
CA TYR A 107 -6.71 0.91 -12.23
C TYR A 107 -6.04 2.23 -11.83
N GLU A 108 -6.78 3.32 -11.99
CA GLU A 108 -6.38 4.63 -11.47
C GLU A 108 -6.72 4.77 -9.98
N THR A 109 -7.88 4.24 -9.60
CA THR A 109 -8.31 4.05 -8.22
C THR A 109 -8.09 2.60 -7.85
N ILE A 110 -7.30 2.37 -6.80
CA ILE A 110 -7.03 1.01 -6.31
C ILE A 110 -8.25 0.55 -5.52
N THR A 111 -8.99 -0.41 -6.07
CA THR A 111 -10.27 -0.86 -5.53
C THR A 111 -10.10 -1.75 -4.30
N SER A 112 -11.14 -1.80 -3.46
CA SER A 112 -11.13 -2.56 -2.21
C SER A 112 -10.92 -4.06 -2.43
N ASP A 113 -11.42 -4.64 -3.52
CA ASP A 113 -11.22 -6.05 -3.85
C ASP A 113 -9.75 -6.40 -4.10
N LEU A 114 -8.99 -5.50 -4.75
CA LEU A 114 -7.55 -5.66 -4.95
C LEU A 114 -6.78 -5.59 -3.62
N VAL A 115 -7.14 -4.64 -2.76
CA VAL A 115 -6.52 -4.50 -1.43
C VAL A 115 -6.84 -5.71 -0.54
N VAL A 116 -8.08 -6.20 -0.55
CA VAL A 116 -8.46 -7.42 0.18
C VAL A 116 -7.70 -8.63 -0.37
N LYS A 117 -7.65 -8.83 -1.68
CA LYS A 117 -6.92 -9.95 -2.32
C LYS A 117 -5.45 -9.94 -1.91
N ALA A 118 -4.77 -8.80 -2.01
CA ALA A 118 -3.38 -8.65 -1.60
C ALA A 118 -3.20 -8.87 -0.09
N GLY A 119 -4.09 -8.30 0.74
CA GLY A 119 -4.08 -8.47 2.19
C GLY A 119 -4.23 -9.93 2.63
N MET A 120 -5.06 -10.72 1.94
CA MET A 120 -5.19 -12.16 2.20
C MET A 120 -3.91 -12.93 1.87
N PHE A 121 -3.26 -12.63 0.73
CA PHE A 121 -1.97 -13.25 0.40
C PHE A 121 -0.89 -12.91 1.43
N ALA A 122 -0.84 -11.66 1.89
CA ALA A 122 0.08 -11.24 2.94
C ALA A 122 -0.21 -11.93 4.28
N ALA A 123 -1.48 -12.03 4.68
CA ALA A 123 -1.88 -12.75 5.89
C ALA A 123 -1.51 -14.24 5.84
N LEU A 124 -1.67 -14.91 4.69
CA LEU A 124 -1.23 -16.30 4.51
C LEU A 124 0.29 -16.44 4.70
N ASN A 125 1.07 -15.49 4.15
CA ASN A 125 2.52 -15.46 4.36
C ASN A 125 2.88 -15.26 5.84
N LEU A 126 2.16 -14.39 6.56
CA LEU A 126 2.34 -14.22 8.00
C LEU A 126 2.05 -15.51 8.77
N ILE A 127 0.99 -16.23 8.42
CA ILE A 127 0.62 -17.51 9.04
C ILE A 127 1.70 -18.56 8.80
N ASN A 128 2.20 -18.65 7.57
CA ASN A 128 3.19 -19.65 7.15
C ASN A 128 4.62 -19.33 7.60
N LYS A 129 4.91 -18.08 8.01
CA LYS A 129 6.21 -17.74 8.58
C LYS A 129 6.38 -18.47 9.93
N PRO A 130 7.45 -19.28 10.11
CA PRO A 130 7.70 -19.94 11.39
C PRO A 130 7.82 -18.88 12.49
N CYS A 131 7.24 -19.15 13.66
CA CYS A 131 7.13 -18.20 14.77
C CYS A 131 8.47 -17.87 15.46
N CYS A 132 9.62 -18.19 14.85
CA CYS A 132 10.95 -18.09 15.43
C CYS A 132 11.96 -17.63 14.37
N GLU A 133 11.76 -16.45 13.81
CA GLU A 133 12.84 -15.68 13.18
C GLU A 133 12.74 -14.27 13.78
N ASP A 134 13.17 -14.17 15.04
CA ASP A 134 13.55 -12.90 15.64
C ASP A 134 14.82 -12.40 14.95
N ASP A 135 14.94 -11.07 14.86
CA ASP A 135 16.00 -10.32 14.22
C ASP A 135 17.43 -10.77 14.58
N GLU A 136 18.04 -11.64 13.78
CA GLU A 136 19.50 -11.79 13.73
C GLU A 136 20.04 -11.20 12.42
N ASN A 137 20.08 -9.86 12.33
CA ASN A 137 21.07 -9.20 11.48
C ASN A 137 21.34 -7.74 11.89
N GLU A 138 21.72 -7.52 13.14
CA GLU A 138 22.59 -6.40 13.49
C GLU A 138 23.79 -6.93 14.27
N GLY A 139 24.95 -7.01 13.61
CA GLY A 139 26.24 -7.08 14.29
C GLY A 139 27.20 -8.19 13.85
N GLN A 140 27.69 -8.13 12.61
CA GLN A 140 29.05 -8.52 12.23
C GLN A 140 29.40 -7.57 11.05
N SER A 141 30.37 -6.65 11.12
CA SER A 141 31.74 -6.83 11.59
C SER A 141 32.40 -5.49 11.94
N ASN A 142 32.94 -5.39 13.16
CA ASN A 142 34.05 -4.49 13.46
C ASN A 142 35.37 -5.16 13.03
N THR A 143 36.25 -4.36 12.42
CA THR A 143 37.73 -4.41 12.46
C THR A 143 38.46 -5.72 12.16
N THR A 144 39.25 -5.72 11.08
CA THR A 144 40.72 -5.74 11.13
C THR A 144 41.27 -5.05 9.88
#